data_AF-X1ILN2-F1
#
_entry.id   AF-X1ILN2-F1
#
_cell.length_a   1.000
_cell.length_b   1.000
_cell.length_c   1.000
_cell.angle_alpha   90.00
_cell.angle_beta   90.00
_cell.angle_gamma   90.00
#
_symmetry.space_group_name_H-M   'P 1'
#
loop_
_entity.id
_entity.type
_entity.pdbx_description
1 polymer ?
#
loop_
_entity_poly.entity_id
_entity_poly.type
_entity_poly.pdbx_seq_one_letter_code
_entity_poly.pdbx_strand_id
1 'polypeptide(L)'
;MNFGESIVIITGGTDERIERNIQFFKNNLIESFEKFKCTIISGGTKSGICRFVGDIQEMYPQNIRTIGYCPSHMPAHVEIDKRYSTIHMTEGDDFSLIETIQYWYDILKSGIDPSKIKLIGINGGQIASFEFHAAIVFGTQVGIMRNSGRAASVLINDPEWEEPLGKEQGFMTKKLFKIIKNSSEDINNFLTRPFIIDPDIENIQKIMVQHRDSGIDMYVLNFETETVDITLFSGFLTALDNIAKEALQVGEILSIKFIDGYLAGGFF
;
A
#
# COMPACT_ATOMS: atom_id res chain seq x y z
N MET A 1 -1.75 -8.77 -14.88
CA MET A 1 -2.02 -10.18 -14.47
C MET A 1 -3.55 -10.44 -14.38
N ASN A 2 -4.07 -11.68 -14.35
CA ASN A 2 -5.50 -11.88 -14.01
C ASN A 2 -5.68 -11.89 -12.49
N PHE A 3 -6.44 -10.94 -11.95
CA PHE A 3 -6.73 -10.76 -10.52
C PHE A 3 -8.18 -11.09 -10.11
N GLY A 4 -9.09 -11.33 -11.04
CA GLY A 4 -10.53 -11.39 -10.74
C GLY A 4 -11.14 -10.03 -10.38
N GLU A 5 -12.37 -10.06 -9.86
CA GLU A 5 -13.22 -8.85 -9.71
C GLU A 5 -13.00 -8.07 -8.40
N SER A 6 -12.46 -8.72 -7.36
CA SER A 6 -12.26 -8.14 -6.03
C SER A 6 -10.80 -8.33 -5.59
N ILE A 7 -10.11 -7.24 -5.27
CA ILE A 7 -8.72 -7.24 -4.78
C ILE A 7 -8.66 -6.67 -3.36
N VAL A 8 -7.90 -7.34 -2.49
CA VAL A 8 -7.49 -6.81 -1.19
C VAL A 8 -5.97 -6.85 -1.07
N ILE A 9 -5.33 -5.71 -0.83
CA ILE A 9 -3.91 -5.63 -0.50
C ILE A 9 -3.79 -5.74 1.03
N ILE A 10 -2.93 -6.63 1.52
CA ILE A 10 -2.65 -6.75 2.96
C ILE A 10 -1.15 -6.59 3.20
N THR A 11 -0.79 -5.49 3.85
CA THR A 11 0.59 -5.04 4.05
C THR A 11 0.86 -4.78 5.53
N GLY A 12 2.12 -4.98 5.95
CA GLY A 12 2.49 -4.70 7.31
C GLY A 12 3.85 -5.21 7.78
N GLY A 13 3.98 -5.39 9.10
CA GLY A 13 5.22 -5.81 9.74
C GLY A 13 5.55 -7.30 9.50
N THR A 14 6.78 -7.58 9.08
CA THR A 14 7.38 -8.93 8.94
C THR A 14 8.39 -9.26 10.05
N ASP A 15 8.75 -8.29 10.90
CA ASP A 15 9.79 -8.37 11.94
C ASP A 15 9.39 -9.32 13.10
N GLU A 16 10.01 -10.50 13.15
CA GLU A 16 9.73 -11.58 14.12
C GLU A 16 9.84 -11.12 15.58
N ARG A 17 10.71 -10.14 15.88
CA ARG A 17 10.90 -9.59 17.23
C ARG A 17 9.64 -8.87 17.74
N ILE A 18 8.76 -8.48 16.82
CA ILE A 18 7.49 -7.77 17.06
C ILE A 18 6.29 -8.69 16.80
N GLU A 19 6.49 -9.87 16.17
CA GLU A 19 5.42 -10.79 15.79
C GLU A 19 4.53 -11.20 16.98
N ARG A 20 5.08 -11.28 18.21
CA ARG A 20 4.28 -11.53 19.44
C ARG A 20 3.11 -10.56 19.62
N ASN A 21 3.27 -9.29 19.23
CA ASN A 21 2.21 -8.29 19.28
C ASN A 21 1.29 -8.38 18.05
N ILE A 22 1.81 -8.88 16.92
CA ILE A 22 1.09 -9.01 15.65
C ILE A 22 0.16 -10.24 15.66
N GLN A 23 0.50 -11.32 16.39
CA GLN A 23 -0.35 -12.50 16.58
C GLN A 23 -1.73 -12.18 17.19
N PHE A 24 -1.88 -11.07 17.94
CA PHE A 24 -3.17 -10.60 18.44
C PHE A 24 -4.18 -10.24 17.33
N PHE A 25 -3.70 -9.91 16.13
CA PHE A 25 -4.55 -9.58 14.98
C PHE A 25 -4.91 -10.80 14.13
N LYS A 26 -4.21 -11.93 14.30
CA LYS A 26 -4.28 -13.11 13.42
C LYS A 26 -5.70 -13.65 13.25
N ASN A 27 -6.35 -14.05 14.33
CA ASN A 27 -7.65 -14.74 14.25
C ASN A 27 -8.73 -13.84 13.66
N ASN A 28 -8.87 -12.61 14.18
CA ASN A 28 -9.84 -11.62 13.67
C ASN A 28 -9.64 -11.33 12.18
N LEU A 29 -8.39 -11.21 11.73
CA LEU A 29 -8.07 -11.00 10.33
C LEU A 29 -8.48 -12.21 9.49
N ILE A 30 -8.10 -13.43 9.89
CA ILE A 30 -8.44 -14.65 9.15
C ILE A 30 -9.97 -14.84 9.06
N GLU A 31 -10.67 -14.84 10.20
CA GLU A 31 -12.13 -15.01 10.28
C GLU A 31 -12.90 -14.03 9.40
N SER A 32 -12.41 -12.80 9.22
CA SER A 32 -13.07 -11.77 8.41
C SER A 32 -13.22 -12.15 6.92
N PHE A 33 -12.40 -13.09 6.42
CA PHE A 33 -12.41 -13.59 5.04
C PHE A 33 -13.28 -14.84 4.81
N GLU A 34 -13.84 -15.47 5.85
CA GLU A 34 -14.62 -16.73 5.74
C GLU A 34 -15.66 -16.72 4.62
N LYS A 35 -16.37 -15.59 4.48
CA LYS A 35 -17.47 -15.39 3.54
C LYS A 35 -17.10 -14.51 2.35
N PHE A 36 -15.81 -14.21 2.15
CA PHE A 36 -15.33 -13.26 1.14
C PHE A 36 -14.61 -13.99 0.00
N LYS A 37 -14.86 -13.58 -1.24
CA LYS A 37 -14.19 -14.13 -2.44
C LYS A 37 -13.38 -13.03 -3.11
N CYS A 38 -12.05 -13.15 -3.08
CA CYS A 38 -11.15 -12.14 -3.63
C CYS A 38 -9.77 -12.71 -3.99
N THR A 39 -8.98 -11.90 -4.69
CA THR A 39 -7.54 -12.05 -4.72
C THR A 39 -6.91 -11.17 -3.63
N ILE A 40 -6.01 -11.75 -2.82
CA ILE A 40 -5.21 -11.03 -1.83
C ILE A 40 -3.79 -10.84 -2.36
N ILE A 41 -3.25 -9.62 -2.26
CA ILE A 41 -1.88 -9.26 -2.64
C ILE A 41 -1.08 -8.95 -1.38
N SER A 42 0.15 -9.50 -1.28
CA SER A 42 1.07 -9.29 -0.16
C SER A 42 2.51 -9.69 -0.53
N GLY A 43 3.44 -9.71 0.44
CA GLY A 43 4.87 -9.96 0.21
C GLY A 43 5.30 -11.43 0.10
N GLY A 44 4.40 -12.41 0.14
CA GLY A 44 4.70 -13.81 -0.23
C GLY A 44 5.55 -14.64 0.75
N THR A 45 5.94 -14.11 1.91
CA THR A 45 6.84 -14.78 2.87
C THR A 45 6.14 -15.42 4.08
N LYS A 46 6.85 -16.30 4.79
CA LYS A 46 6.37 -16.97 6.01
C LYS A 46 6.41 -16.11 7.29
N SER A 47 6.76 -14.82 7.21
CA SER A 47 7.00 -13.98 8.39
C SER A 47 5.93 -12.89 8.58
N GLY A 48 5.55 -12.63 9.83
CA GLY A 48 4.60 -11.57 10.21
C GLY A 48 3.29 -11.53 9.40
N ILE A 49 2.94 -10.38 8.83
CA ILE A 49 1.69 -10.21 8.08
C ILE A 49 1.61 -11.06 6.80
N CYS A 50 2.74 -11.30 6.11
CA CYS A 50 2.76 -12.16 4.92
C CYS A 50 2.36 -13.60 5.26
N ARG A 51 2.74 -14.08 6.45
CA ARG A 51 2.33 -15.37 7.00
C ARG A 51 0.82 -15.49 7.18
N PHE A 52 0.17 -14.43 7.65
CA PHE A 52 -1.28 -14.42 7.90
C PHE A 52 -2.06 -14.50 6.58
N VAL A 53 -1.54 -13.88 5.52
CA VAL A 53 -2.10 -14.03 4.17
C VAL A 53 -1.98 -15.47 3.66
N GLY A 54 -0.86 -16.16 3.96
CA GLY A 54 -0.73 -17.60 3.76
C GLY A 54 -1.69 -18.45 4.61
N ASP A 55 -1.94 -18.05 5.87
CA ASP A 55 -2.92 -18.70 6.76
C ASP A 55 -4.36 -18.55 6.22
N ILE A 56 -4.73 -17.38 5.68
CA ILE A 56 -6.03 -17.13 5.03
C ILE A 56 -6.21 -18.03 3.81
N GLN A 57 -5.17 -18.14 2.97
CA GLN A 57 -5.20 -18.97 1.76
C GLN A 57 -5.37 -20.45 2.08
N GLU A 58 -4.70 -20.94 3.12
CA GLU A 58 -4.77 -22.32 3.59
C GLU A 58 -6.14 -22.65 4.21
N MET A 59 -6.77 -21.68 4.90
CA MET A 59 -8.09 -21.87 5.51
C MET A 59 -9.26 -21.77 4.50
N TYR A 60 -9.16 -20.91 3.48
CA TYR A 60 -10.25 -20.63 2.54
C TYR A 60 -9.89 -20.83 1.04
N PRO A 61 -9.24 -21.95 0.64
CA PRO A 61 -8.59 -22.09 -0.67
C PRO A 61 -9.52 -22.11 -1.90
N GLN A 62 -10.84 -22.18 -1.71
CA GLN A 62 -11.84 -22.13 -2.79
C GLN A 62 -12.38 -20.70 -3.03
N ASN A 63 -12.26 -19.82 -2.04
CA ASN A 63 -12.78 -18.45 -2.08
C ASN A 63 -11.66 -17.42 -2.23
N ILE A 64 -10.53 -17.67 -1.57
CA ILE A 64 -9.36 -16.79 -1.59
C ILE A 64 -8.34 -17.31 -2.60
N ARG A 65 -7.77 -16.39 -3.37
CA ARG A 65 -6.55 -16.58 -4.15
C ARG A 65 -5.50 -15.59 -3.66
N THR A 66 -4.24 -15.98 -3.61
CA THR A 66 -3.15 -15.13 -3.11
C THR A 66 -2.05 -14.94 -4.14
N ILE A 67 -1.51 -13.73 -4.19
CA ILE A 67 -0.39 -13.36 -5.05
C ILE A 67 0.68 -12.69 -4.18
N GLY A 68 1.81 -13.36 -4.02
CA GLY A 68 2.98 -12.83 -3.34
C GLY A 68 3.91 -12.14 -4.32
N TYR A 69 4.43 -10.96 -3.98
CA TYR A 69 5.50 -10.30 -4.73
C TYR A 69 6.78 -10.37 -3.90
N CYS A 70 7.86 -10.90 -4.48
CA CYS A 70 9.12 -11.19 -3.79
C CYS A 70 10.34 -10.84 -4.69
N PRO A 71 11.49 -10.43 -4.12
CA PRO A 71 12.74 -10.27 -4.87
C PRO A 71 13.23 -11.60 -5.47
N SER A 72 13.83 -11.55 -6.67
CA SER A 72 14.44 -12.70 -7.34
C SER A 72 15.51 -13.39 -6.49
N HIS A 73 16.33 -12.61 -5.78
CA HIS A 73 17.23 -13.11 -4.77
C HIS A 73 16.62 -12.85 -3.39
N MET A 74 16.22 -13.94 -2.72
CA MET A 74 15.66 -13.90 -1.38
C MET A 74 16.78 -13.80 -0.32
N PRO A 75 16.63 -12.95 0.71
CA PRO A 75 17.57 -12.93 1.84
C PRO A 75 17.65 -14.31 2.51
N ALA A 76 18.86 -14.75 2.86
CA ALA A 76 19.16 -16.13 3.26
C ALA A 76 18.43 -16.67 4.52
N HIS A 77 17.67 -15.82 5.21
CA HIS A 77 16.87 -16.16 6.40
C HIS A 77 15.34 -16.04 6.17
N VAL A 78 14.90 -15.69 4.96
CA VAL A 78 13.49 -15.42 4.64
C VAL A 78 12.96 -16.50 3.69
N GLU A 79 11.97 -17.28 4.16
CA GLU A 79 11.32 -18.30 3.35
C GLU A 79 10.07 -17.78 2.63
N ILE A 80 9.95 -18.11 1.35
CA ILE A 80 8.71 -17.99 0.57
C ILE A 80 7.64 -18.93 1.15
N ASP A 81 6.42 -18.42 1.34
CA ASP A 81 5.30 -19.20 1.83
C ASP A 81 4.60 -19.93 0.68
N LYS A 82 4.90 -21.23 0.57
CA LYS A 82 4.35 -22.14 -0.44
C LYS A 82 2.82 -22.32 -0.38
N ARG A 83 2.14 -21.74 0.61
CA ARG A 83 0.67 -21.72 0.69
C ARG A 83 0.05 -20.71 -0.26
N TYR A 84 0.79 -19.69 -0.72
CA TYR A 84 0.31 -18.70 -1.69
C TYR A 84 -0.05 -19.34 -3.04
N SER A 85 -1.17 -18.92 -3.66
CA SER A 85 -1.61 -19.45 -4.96
C SER A 85 -0.69 -19.08 -6.13
N THR A 86 0.06 -18.00 -6.01
CA THR A 86 1.00 -17.50 -7.01
C THR A 86 2.08 -16.69 -6.29
N ILE A 87 3.34 -16.84 -6.71
CA ILE A 87 4.43 -15.94 -6.35
C ILE A 87 4.94 -15.31 -7.65
N HIS A 88 5.13 -14.00 -7.65
CA HIS A 88 5.73 -13.22 -8.71
C HIS A 88 7.10 -12.72 -8.24
N MET A 89 8.15 -13.03 -9.01
CA MET A 89 9.52 -12.64 -8.68
C MET A 89 9.87 -11.35 -9.41
N THR A 90 10.38 -10.34 -8.70
CA THR A 90 10.87 -9.06 -9.23
C THR A 90 12.39 -9.09 -9.43
N GLU A 91 12.95 -8.12 -10.15
CA GLU A 91 14.40 -8.00 -10.40
C GLU A 91 15.19 -7.44 -9.19
N GLY A 92 14.67 -7.59 -7.95
CA GLY A 92 15.30 -7.15 -6.71
C GLY A 92 16.22 -8.20 -6.06
N ASP A 93 17.15 -7.70 -5.22
CA ASP A 93 18.13 -8.47 -4.42
C ASP A 93 17.77 -8.57 -2.91
N ASP A 94 16.80 -7.76 -2.45
CA ASP A 94 16.19 -7.79 -1.11
C ASP A 94 14.78 -7.15 -1.23
N PHE A 95 13.95 -7.26 -0.18
CA PHE A 95 12.65 -6.61 -0.12
C PHE A 95 12.79 -5.09 -0.11
N SER A 96 12.09 -4.45 -1.04
CA SER A 96 12.29 -3.07 -1.43
C SER A 96 10.95 -2.40 -1.76
N LEU A 97 10.98 -1.25 -2.45
CA LEU A 97 9.77 -0.66 -3.04
C LEU A 97 9.41 -1.30 -4.40
N ILE A 98 10.31 -2.07 -5.02
CA ILE A 98 10.11 -2.67 -6.35
C ILE A 98 8.94 -3.65 -6.34
N GLU A 99 8.78 -4.44 -5.27
CA GLU A 99 7.68 -5.40 -5.11
C GLU A 99 6.33 -4.68 -5.08
N THR A 100 6.27 -3.55 -4.37
CA THR A 100 5.10 -2.66 -4.33
C THR A 100 4.81 -2.02 -5.70
N ILE A 101 5.83 -1.46 -6.35
CA ILE A 101 5.70 -0.80 -7.66
C ILE A 101 5.24 -1.81 -8.72
N GLN A 102 5.78 -3.03 -8.72
CA GLN A 102 5.44 -4.08 -9.66
C GLN A 102 3.99 -4.56 -9.49
N TYR A 103 3.49 -4.75 -8.27
CA TYR A 103 2.09 -5.15 -8.11
C TYR A 103 1.12 -4.03 -8.51
N TRP A 104 1.46 -2.75 -8.24
CA TRP A 104 0.66 -1.61 -8.72
C TRP A 104 0.68 -1.50 -10.25
N TYR A 105 1.84 -1.70 -10.88
CA TYR A 105 1.93 -1.78 -12.34
C TYR A 105 1.02 -2.89 -12.91
N ASP A 106 1.11 -4.11 -12.37
CA ASP A 106 0.29 -5.23 -12.84
C ASP A 106 -1.21 -4.98 -12.66
N ILE A 107 -1.64 -4.35 -11.55
CA ILE A 107 -3.03 -3.92 -11.31
C ILE A 107 -3.49 -2.94 -12.40
N LEU A 108 -2.78 -1.81 -12.55
CA LEU A 108 -3.15 -0.72 -13.46
C LEU A 108 -3.14 -1.18 -14.93
N LYS A 109 -2.10 -1.94 -15.32
CA LYS A 109 -1.97 -2.58 -16.64
C LYS A 109 -3.09 -3.58 -16.95
N SER A 110 -3.76 -4.10 -15.93
CA SER A 110 -4.92 -5.00 -16.08
C SER A 110 -6.25 -4.26 -16.22
N GLY A 111 -6.24 -2.92 -16.29
CA GLY A 111 -7.44 -2.09 -16.43
C GLY A 111 -8.28 -2.00 -15.16
N ILE A 112 -7.69 -2.31 -14.00
CA ILE A 112 -8.41 -2.38 -12.72
C ILE A 112 -8.38 -1.01 -12.05
N ASP A 113 -9.56 -0.41 -11.97
CA ASP A 113 -9.84 0.82 -11.22
C ASP A 113 -9.46 0.67 -9.73
N PRO A 114 -8.45 1.43 -9.23
CA PRO A 114 -7.99 1.32 -7.85
C PRO A 114 -9.05 1.69 -6.81
N SER A 115 -10.05 2.51 -7.13
CA SER A 115 -11.14 2.86 -6.19
C SER A 115 -12.00 1.66 -5.78
N LYS A 116 -11.94 0.57 -6.56
CA LYS A 116 -12.58 -0.72 -6.25
C LYS A 116 -11.72 -1.64 -5.38
N ILE A 117 -10.44 -1.31 -5.19
CA ILE A 117 -9.47 -2.07 -4.39
C ILE A 117 -9.57 -1.63 -2.92
N LYS A 118 -9.26 -2.57 -2.01
CA LYS A 118 -9.14 -2.30 -0.58
C LYS A 118 -7.74 -2.59 -0.09
N LEU A 119 -7.16 -1.73 0.75
CA LEU A 119 -5.91 -2.01 1.45
C LEU A 119 -6.14 -2.14 2.96
N ILE A 120 -5.58 -3.17 3.59
CA ILE A 120 -5.50 -3.30 5.05
C ILE A 120 -4.03 -3.16 5.48
N GLY A 121 -3.73 -2.08 6.20
CA GLY A 121 -2.40 -1.77 6.72
C GLY A 121 -2.26 -2.10 8.21
N ILE A 122 -1.25 -2.91 8.58
CA ILE A 122 -1.05 -3.39 9.96
C ILE A 122 0.41 -3.25 10.39
N ASN A 123 0.69 -2.53 11.49
CA ASN A 123 2.06 -2.33 12.00
C ASN A 123 2.96 -1.63 10.95
N GLY A 124 4.03 -2.25 10.47
CA GLY A 124 4.74 -1.84 9.24
C GLY A 124 6.14 -1.24 9.42
N GLY A 125 6.98 -1.44 8.41
CA GLY A 125 8.28 -0.76 8.23
C GLY A 125 8.19 0.42 7.25
N GLN A 126 9.32 0.80 6.65
CA GLN A 126 9.37 1.88 5.64
C GLN A 126 8.54 1.51 4.39
N ILE A 127 8.71 0.29 3.87
CA ILE A 127 7.99 -0.25 2.70
C ILE A 127 6.47 -0.20 2.93
N ALA A 128 6.00 -0.77 4.05
CA ALA A 128 4.58 -0.73 4.41
C ALA A 128 4.05 0.72 4.58
N SER A 129 4.87 1.64 5.08
CA SER A 129 4.52 3.08 5.08
C SER A 129 4.27 3.59 3.67
N PHE A 130 5.19 3.35 2.72
CA PHE A 130 4.99 3.70 1.32
C PHE A 130 3.72 3.06 0.73
N GLU A 131 3.48 1.78 0.99
CA GLU A 131 2.29 1.05 0.52
C GLU A 131 0.97 1.68 0.99
N PHE A 132 0.90 2.12 2.25
CA PHE A 132 -0.31 2.78 2.78
C PHE A 132 -0.60 4.09 2.04
N HIS A 133 0.42 4.94 1.87
CA HIS A 133 0.25 6.27 1.26
C HIS A 133 0.05 6.18 -0.26
N ALA A 134 0.80 5.32 -0.96
CA ALA A 134 0.62 5.09 -2.39
C ALA A 134 -0.80 4.63 -2.71
N ALA A 135 -1.37 3.73 -1.89
CA ALA A 135 -2.76 3.31 -2.04
C ALA A 135 -3.75 4.48 -1.89
N ILE A 136 -3.59 5.35 -0.89
CA ILE A 136 -4.45 6.55 -0.73
C ILE A 136 -4.32 7.47 -1.96
N VAL A 137 -3.10 7.71 -2.44
CA VAL A 137 -2.83 8.55 -3.63
C VAL A 137 -3.47 7.97 -4.90
N PHE A 138 -3.49 6.64 -5.07
CA PHE A 138 -4.22 6.00 -6.16
C PHE A 138 -5.75 5.97 -5.97
N GLY A 139 -6.30 6.56 -4.90
CA GLY A 139 -7.74 6.52 -4.59
C GLY A 139 -8.24 5.18 -4.07
N THR A 140 -7.34 4.28 -3.66
CA THR A 140 -7.68 2.97 -3.10
C THR A 140 -8.37 3.13 -1.75
N GLN A 141 -9.37 2.30 -1.45
CA GLN A 141 -10.04 2.33 -0.15
C GLN A 141 -9.08 1.80 0.92
N VAL A 142 -8.41 2.69 1.67
CA VAL A 142 -7.42 2.30 2.67
C VAL A 142 -8.02 2.17 4.07
N GLY A 143 -7.62 1.12 4.78
CA GLY A 143 -8.03 0.80 6.14
C GLY A 143 -6.82 0.49 7.03
N ILE A 144 -6.55 1.32 8.03
CA ILE A 144 -5.38 1.19 8.90
C ILE A 144 -5.79 0.61 10.26
N MET A 145 -5.11 -0.46 10.67
CA MET A 145 -5.44 -1.23 11.87
C MET A 145 -4.97 -0.49 13.14
N ARG A 146 -5.93 -0.07 13.97
CA ARG A 146 -5.70 0.65 15.22
C ARG A 146 -4.88 -0.19 16.21
N ASN A 147 -4.02 0.49 16.97
CA ASN A 147 -3.15 -0.09 17.99
C ASN A 147 -2.14 -1.14 17.47
N SER A 148 -1.92 -1.24 16.15
CA SER A 148 -0.94 -2.17 15.57
C SER A 148 0.52 -1.68 15.64
N GLY A 149 0.77 -0.39 15.90
CA GLY A 149 2.09 0.19 16.09
C GLY A 149 2.80 0.63 14.80
N ARG A 150 4.05 1.08 14.94
CA ARG A 150 4.95 1.52 13.85
C ARG A 150 4.25 2.39 12.80
N ALA A 151 4.44 2.15 11.50
CA ALA A 151 3.93 3.00 10.40
C ALA A 151 2.42 3.23 10.47
N ALA A 152 1.64 2.20 10.78
CA ALA A 152 0.18 2.30 10.95
C ALA A 152 -0.21 3.23 12.10
N SER A 153 0.57 3.26 13.19
CA SER A 153 0.39 4.22 14.28
C SER A 153 0.98 5.60 14.02
N VAL A 154 1.88 5.78 13.05
CA VAL A 154 2.27 7.12 12.56
C VAL A 154 1.11 7.71 11.78
N LEU A 155 0.70 7.06 10.69
CA LEU A 155 -0.39 7.51 9.80
C LEU A 155 -1.71 7.77 10.54
N ILE A 156 -2.09 6.93 11.51
CA ILE A 156 -3.30 7.18 12.34
C ILE A 156 -3.28 8.54 13.05
N ASN A 157 -2.11 8.96 13.55
CA ASN A 157 -1.93 10.21 14.32
C ASN A 157 -1.39 11.37 13.48
N ASP A 158 -1.22 11.15 12.17
CA ASP A 158 -0.74 12.15 11.24
C ASP A 158 -1.90 13.11 10.84
N PRO A 159 -1.74 14.44 11.04
CA PRO A 159 -2.74 15.43 10.66
C PRO A 159 -2.75 15.76 9.16
N GLU A 160 -1.71 15.43 8.39
CA GLU A 160 -1.67 15.72 6.94
C GLU A 160 -2.62 14.82 6.14
N TRP A 161 -3.07 13.71 6.74
CA TRP A 161 -4.00 12.74 6.14
C TRP A 161 -5.45 12.92 6.65
N GLU A 162 -5.76 14.11 7.14
CA GLU A 162 -7.10 14.62 7.44
C GLU A 162 -7.51 15.67 6.40
N GLU A 163 -8.76 15.60 5.92
CA GLU A 163 -9.33 16.59 5.00
C GLU A 163 -9.20 18.01 5.59
N PRO A 164 -8.56 18.96 4.88
CA PRO A 164 -8.41 20.32 5.34
C PRO A 164 -9.75 21.07 5.28
N LEU A 165 -10.51 21.01 6.37
CA LEU A 165 -11.78 21.71 6.49
C LEU A 165 -11.60 23.22 6.30
N GLY A 166 -12.39 23.80 5.38
CA GLY A 166 -12.65 25.23 5.36
C GLY A 166 -13.16 25.71 6.72
N LYS A 167 -12.86 26.96 7.10
CA LYS A 167 -13.06 27.49 8.47
C LYS A 167 -14.54 27.72 8.88
N GLU A 168 -15.48 27.03 8.26
CA GLU A 168 -16.92 27.21 8.47
C GLU A 168 -17.54 26.05 9.27
N GLN A 169 -17.70 26.32 10.57
CA GLN A 169 -18.77 25.79 11.43
C GLN A 169 -18.88 24.26 11.58
N GLY A 170 -18.00 23.68 12.42
CA GLY A 170 -18.38 22.55 13.27
C GLY A 170 -18.35 21.15 12.67
N PHE A 171 -17.88 20.99 11.44
CA PHE A 171 -17.62 19.67 10.86
C PHE A 171 -16.42 18.98 11.54
N MET A 172 -16.46 17.65 11.63
CA MET A 172 -15.33 16.82 12.06
C MET A 172 -14.41 16.57 10.85
N THR A 173 -13.09 16.60 11.03
CA THR A 173 -12.15 16.22 9.98
C THR A 173 -12.38 14.76 9.56
N LYS A 174 -12.48 14.49 8.25
CA LYS A 174 -12.46 13.12 7.74
C LYS A 174 -11.03 12.70 7.47
N LYS A 175 -10.64 11.48 7.84
CA LYS A 175 -9.36 10.90 7.40
C LYS A 175 -9.50 10.30 6.01
N LEU A 176 -8.45 10.42 5.19
CA LEU A 176 -8.38 9.82 3.85
C LEU A 176 -8.30 8.28 3.88
N PHE A 177 -8.31 7.68 5.07
CA PHE A 177 -8.34 6.24 5.33
C PHE A 177 -9.25 5.92 6.52
N LYS A 178 -9.81 4.71 6.55
CA LYS A 178 -10.64 4.25 7.66
C LYS A 178 -9.76 3.70 8.80
N ILE A 179 -10.00 4.13 10.03
CA ILE A 179 -9.40 3.46 11.21
C ILE A 179 -10.21 2.18 11.50
N ILE A 180 -9.57 1.02 11.38
CA ILE A 180 -10.15 -0.31 11.66
C ILE A 180 -9.80 -0.71 13.09
N LYS A 181 -10.74 -1.27 13.85
CA LYS A 181 -10.43 -1.92 15.15
C LYS A 181 -10.09 -3.39 14.94
N ASN A 182 -9.31 -3.99 15.85
CA ASN A 182 -9.03 -5.42 15.82
C ASN A 182 -10.26 -6.24 16.27
N SER A 183 -11.23 -6.41 15.38
CA SER A 183 -12.37 -7.32 15.53
C SER A 183 -12.77 -7.87 14.15
N SER A 184 -13.20 -9.12 14.08
CA SER A 184 -13.66 -9.73 12.82
C SER A 184 -14.82 -8.93 12.19
N GLU A 185 -15.65 -8.29 13.03
CA GLU A 185 -16.75 -7.40 12.61
C GLU A 185 -16.26 -6.08 11.99
N ASP A 186 -15.33 -5.36 12.62
CA ASP A 186 -14.82 -4.07 12.10
C ASP A 186 -14.08 -4.25 10.77
N ILE A 187 -13.32 -5.35 10.64
CA ILE A 187 -12.61 -5.73 9.42
C ILE A 187 -13.62 -6.13 8.34
N ASN A 188 -14.59 -7.01 8.64
CA ASN A 188 -15.60 -7.42 7.67
C ASN A 188 -16.48 -6.24 7.22
N ASN A 189 -16.84 -5.31 8.12
CA ASN A 189 -17.54 -4.06 7.78
C ASN A 189 -16.69 -3.08 6.93
N PHE A 190 -15.37 -3.26 6.84
CA PHE A 190 -14.52 -2.56 5.88
C PHE A 190 -14.39 -3.33 4.56
N LEU A 191 -14.30 -4.66 4.59
CA LEU A 191 -14.23 -5.51 3.40
C LEU A 191 -15.52 -5.50 2.58
N THR A 192 -16.69 -5.45 3.23
CA THR A 192 -18.01 -5.60 2.57
C THR A 192 -18.68 -4.29 2.17
N ARG A 193 -18.36 -3.16 2.81
CA ARG A 193 -18.98 -1.85 2.53
C ARG A 193 -18.03 -0.97 1.72
N PRO A 194 -18.49 -0.16 0.76
CA PRO A 194 -17.65 0.87 0.17
C PRO A 194 -17.25 1.88 1.26
N PHE A 195 -15.96 2.12 1.40
CA PHE A 195 -15.43 3.30 2.06
C PHE A 195 -15.14 4.30 0.95
N ILE A 196 -16.12 5.16 0.67
CA ILE A 196 -15.95 6.24 -0.31
C ILE A 196 -15.00 7.27 0.32
N ILE A 197 -13.75 7.23 -0.11
CA ILE A 197 -12.94 8.45 -0.17
C ILE A 197 -13.54 9.28 -1.29
N ASP A 198 -13.59 10.60 -1.13
CA ASP A 198 -13.97 11.55 -2.18
C ASP A 198 -12.74 12.41 -2.55
N PRO A 199 -11.66 11.80 -3.09
CA PRO A 199 -10.52 12.56 -3.58
C PRO A 199 -10.88 13.09 -4.97
N ASP A 200 -10.52 14.35 -5.24
CA ASP A 200 -10.84 15.03 -6.49
C ASP A 200 -9.92 14.56 -7.65
N ILE A 201 -10.06 13.28 -8.02
CA ILE A 201 -9.24 12.59 -9.03
C ILE A 201 -9.42 13.24 -10.41
N GLU A 202 -10.62 13.76 -10.70
CA GLU A 202 -10.91 14.48 -11.94
C GLU A 202 -10.08 15.77 -12.08
N ASN A 203 -9.51 16.30 -10.98
CA ASN A 203 -8.62 17.45 -10.95
C ASN A 203 -7.15 17.13 -10.62
N ILE A 204 -6.71 15.86 -10.67
CA ILE A 204 -5.28 15.51 -10.54
C ILE A 204 -4.55 15.86 -11.85
N GLN A 205 -3.99 17.07 -11.90
CA GLN A 205 -3.31 17.61 -13.09
C GLN A 205 -1.79 17.33 -13.10
N LYS A 206 -1.19 16.88 -11.99
CA LYS A 206 0.28 16.81 -11.85
C LYS A 206 0.79 15.79 -10.84
N ILE A 207 1.86 15.07 -11.20
CA ILE A 207 2.78 14.34 -10.32
C ILE A 207 4.18 14.96 -10.48
N MET A 208 4.95 15.05 -9.39
CA MET A 208 6.24 15.74 -9.39
C MET A 208 7.16 15.18 -8.30
N VAL A 209 8.42 14.89 -8.66
CA VAL A 209 9.47 14.46 -7.74
C VAL A 209 10.62 15.47 -7.78
N GLN A 210 11.00 15.99 -6.62
CA GLN A 210 12.10 16.94 -6.45
C GLN A 210 13.26 16.32 -5.67
N HIS A 211 14.48 16.79 -5.91
CA HIS A 211 15.61 16.50 -5.04
C HIS A 211 15.39 17.18 -3.70
N ARG A 212 15.63 16.44 -2.62
CA ARG A 212 15.08 16.77 -1.31
C ARG A 212 15.75 18.00 -0.67
N ASP A 213 17.07 18.14 -0.66
CA ASP A 213 17.78 19.30 -0.03
C ASP A 213 17.83 20.56 -0.90
N SER A 214 17.51 20.46 -2.20
CA SER A 214 17.70 21.57 -3.16
C SER A 214 16.43 22.05 -3.84
N GLY A 215 15.31 21.33 -3.71
CA GLY A 215 14.04 21.67 -4.36
C GLY A 215 14.08 21.61 -5.89
N ILE A 216 15.12 21.01 -6.48
CA ILE A 216 15.29 20.89 -7.93
C ILE A 216 14.35 19.79 -8.44
N ASP A 217 13.51 20.10 -9.43
CA ASP A 217 12.66 19.11 -10.10
C ASP A 217 13.54 18.01 -10.75
N MET A 218 13.45 16.77 -10.24
CA MET A 218 14.08 15.59 -10.83
C MET A 218 13.17 14.92 -11.85
N TYR A 219 11.86 15.02 -11.64
CA TYR A 219 10.84 14.49 -12.54
C TYR A 219 9.55 15.31 -12.42
N VAL A 220 8.96 15.68 -13.56
CA VAL A 220 7.65 16.38 -13.63
C VAL A 220 6.78 15.65 -14.63
N LEU A 221 5.54 15.38 -14.24
CA LEU A 221 4.58 14.60 -14.98
C LEU A 221 3.21 15.30 -14.92
N ASN A 222 2.92 16.09 -15.94
CA ASN A 222 1.63 16.77 -16.06
C ASN A 222 0.64 15.84 -16.75
N PHE A 223 -0.58 15.74 -16.24
CA PHE A 223 -1.69 15.04 -16.86
C PHE A 223 -2.47 16.03 -17.74
N GLU A 224 -2.23 15.98 -19.04
CA GLU A 224 -3.22 16.52 -19.99
C GLU A 224 -4.46 15.62 -19.97
N THR A 225 -5.64 16.19 -20.21
CA THR A 225 -6.95 15.57 -19.89
C THR A 225 -7.43 14.49 -20.88
N GLU A 226 -6.51 13.78 -21.54
CA GLU A 226 -6.81 12.63 -22.38
C GLU A 226 -6.03 11.37 -21.93
N THR A 227 -6.59 10.21 -22.29
CA THR A 227 -6.22 8.84 -21.84
C THR A 227 -4.74 8.59 -21.52
N VAL A 228 -4.48 8.15 -20.29
CA VAL A 228 -3.16 7.77 -19.72
C VAL A 228 -2.26 7.05 -20.74
N ASP A 229 -1.24 7.76 -21.24
CA ASP A 229 -0.29 7.28 -22.23
C ASP A 229 0.72 6.28 -21.62
N ILE A 230 1.22 5.32 -22.42
CA ILE A 230 2.23 4.34 -21.99
C ILE A 230 3.59 5.01 -21.72
N THR A 231 3.89 6.12 -22.40
CA THR A 231 5.06 6.97 -22.11
C THR A 231 5.04 7.50 -20.68
N LEU A 232 3.85 7.85 -20.15
CA LEU A 232 3.63 8.28 -18.77
C LEU A 232 4.18 7.26 -17.77
N PHE A 233 3.88 5.98 -18.00
CA PHE A 233 4.35 4.89 -17.14
C PHE A 233 5.85 4.60 -17.30
N SER A 234 6.38 4.72 -18.53
CA SER A 234 7.84 4.58 -18.75
C SER A 234 8.65 5.70 -18.10
N GLY A 235 8.09 6.91 -18.02
CA GLY A 235 8.66 8.04 -17.29
C GLY A 235 8.67 7.79 -15.78
N PHE A 236 7.55 7.32 -15.21
CA PHE A 236 7.45 6.96 -13.79
C PHE A 236 8.49 5.89 -13.40
N LEU A 237 8.64 4.83 -14.21
CA LEU A 237 9.66 3.80 -13.99
C LEU A 237 11.09 4.34 -14.14
N THR A 238 11.35 5.19 -15.13
CA THR A 238 12.69 5.77 -15.36
C THR A 238 13.07 6.78 -14.28
N ALA A 239 12.10 7.51 -13.71
CA ALA A 239 12.32 8.35 -12.54
C ALA A 239 12.71 7.50 -11.33
N LEU A 240 11.95 6.43 -11.04
CA LEU A 240 12.21 5.52 -9.92
C LEU A 240 13.55 4.77 -10.04
N ASP A 241 13.89 4.31 -11.24
CA ASP A 241 15.15 3.62 -11.54
C ASP A 241 16.38 4.54 -11.37
N ASN A 242 16.25 5.85 -11.65
CA ASN A 242 17.29 6.83 -11.35
C ASN A 242 17.35 7.21 -9.86
N ILE A 243 16.20 7.35 -9.18
CA ILE A 243 16.13 7.61 -7.74
C ILE A 243 16.81 6.47 -6.95
N ALA A 244 16.61 5.22 -7.38
CA ALA A 244 17.22 4.04 -6.78
C ALA A 244 18.75 3.96 -6.96
N LYS A 245 19.34 4.75 -7.86
CA LYS A 245 20.77 4.66 -8.21
C LYS A 245 21.68 5.66 -7.48
N GLU A 246 21.16 6.77 -6.96
CA GLU A 246 22.03 7.84 -6.42
C GLU A 246 21.68 8.43 -5.03
N ALA A 247 20.44 8.38 -4.52
CA ALA A 247 20.06 9.34 -3.44
C ALA A 247 19.29 8.84 -2.20
N LEU A 248 19.96 9.03 -1.05
CA LEU A 248 19.45 9.27 0.32
C LEU A 248 20.55 10.09 1.06
N GLN A 249 20.39 11.27 1.69
CA GLN A 249 19.28 12.23 1.93
C GLN A 249 19.82 13.69 1.71
N VAL A 250 19.34 14.83 2.24
CA VAL A 250 18.38 15.27 3.30
C VAL A 250 17.32 16.25 2.71
N GLY A 251 16.55 17.07 3.46
CA GLY A 251 15.68 18.18 2.97
C GLY A 251 14.16 18.06 3.24
N GLU A 252 13.25 18.56 2.37
CA GLU A 252 11.75 18.43 2.36
C GLU A 252 11.20 19.50 1.36
N ILE A 253 10.30 19.39 0.35
CA ILE A 253 9.24 18.50 -0.25
C ILE A 253 7.93 18.19 0.53
N LEU A 254 6.85 17.84 -0.20
CA LEU A 254 5.57 17.29 0.33
C LEU A 254 5.76 15.83 0.71
N SER A 255 6.20 15.58 1.94
CA SER A 255 7.13 14.49 2.16
C SER A 255 6.60 13.37 3.06
N ILE A 256 6.32 12.20 2.48
CA ILE A 256 6.02 10.97 3.23
C ILE A 256 7.30 10.49 3.94
N LYS A 257 7.48 10.91 5.20
CA LYS A 257 8.70 10.70 6.00
C LYS A 257 8.86 9.25 6.45
N PHE A 258 9.91 8.59 5.96
CA PHE A 258 10.47 7.38 6.57
C PHE A 258 11.90 7.66 7.07
N ILE A 259 12.52 6.69 7.76
CA ILE A 259 13.73 6.93 8.58
C ILE A 259 14.88 7.55 7.75
N ASP A 260 14.98 7.14 6.48
CA ASP A 260 16.09 7.50 5.60
C ASP A 260 15.67 8.23 4.32
N GLY A 261 14.37 8.39 4.04
CA GLY A 261 13.87 8.82 2.73
C GLY A 261 12.42 9.32 2.75
N TYR A 262 12.01 9.94 1.63
CA TYR A 262 10.79 10.73 1.52
C TYR A 262 10.21 10.64 0.10
N LEU A 263 8.89 10.59 -0.03
CA LEU A 263 8.18 10.51 -1.31
C LEU A 263 7.07 11.57 -1.38
N ALA A 264 6.77 12.10 -2.58
CA ALA A 264 6.04 13.36 -2.73
C ALA A 264 5.22 13.50 -4.02
N GLY A 265 4.27 14.44 -3.98
CA GLY A 265 3.64 15.08 -5.14
C GLY A 265 3.08 16.44 -4.72
N GLY A 266 3.42 17.52 -5.44
CA GLY A 266 2.98 18.88 -5.10
C GLY A 266 1.82 19.36 -5.99
N PHE A 267 0.75 19.88 -5.38
CA PHE A 267 -0.33 20.56 -6.09
C PHE A 267 0.16 21.86 -6.75
N PHE A 268 0.18 21.87 -8.09
CA PHE A 268 0.27 23.04 -8.95
C PHE A 268 -0.42 22.75 -10.28
#